data_AF-A0A352AJW2-F1
#
_entry.id   AF-A0A352AJW2-F1
#
_cell.length_a   1.000
_cell.length_b   1.000
_cell.length_c   1.000
_cell.angle_alpha   90.00
_cell.angle_beta   90.00
_cell.angle_gamma   90.00
#
_symmetry.space_group_name_H-M   'P 1'
#
loop_
_entity.id
_entity.type
_entity.pdbx_description
1 polymer ?
#
loop_
_entity_poly.entity_id
_entity_poly.type
_entity_poly.pdbx_seq_one_letter_code
_entity_poly.pdbx_strand_id
1 'polypeptide(L)'
;PIIMLTAKAAEIDRVLGLELGADDYVTKPFRFEELLARVRARLRNSNLYKGQQPEMVLNVGNIVLDLRTHQIRVGNSTIELSAKEFTLAETFLRHPGQILSREQLLNHVWGYDYDPGSNIVDVYVGYLRKKLGGDCIETVRGMGYRFRK
;
A
#
# COMPACT_ATOMS: atom_id res chain seq x y z
N PRO A 1 12.68 6.06 8.61
CA PRO A 1 12.57 7.10 9.65
C PRO A 1 12.16 6.50 11.00
N ILE A 2 12.82 6.89 12.10
CA ILE A 2 12.61 6.41 13.47
C ILE A 2 12.02 7.54 14.31
N ILE A 3 10.86 7.32 14.93
CA ILE A 3 10.26 8.24 15.90
C ILE A 3 10.29 7.59 17.28
N MET A 4 11.02 8.18 18.23
CA MET A 4 11.04 7.73 19.62
C MET A 4 9.82 8.27 20.37
N LEU A 5 9.06 7.38 21.01
CA LEU A 5 7.88 7.72 21.79
C LEU A 5 8.05 7.29 23.25
N THR A 6 8.25 8.23 24.16
CA THR A 6 8.75 7.93 25.52
C THR A 6 8.15 8.81 26.60
N ALA A 7 8.15 8.35 27.86
CA ALA A 7 7.75 9.16 29.02
C ALA A 7 8.87 10.08 29.53
N LYS A 8 10.11 9.90 29.03
CA LYS A 8 11.25 10.74 29.38
C LYS A 8 11.12 12.10 28.71
N ALA A 9 10.80 13.12 29.50
CA ALA A 9 10.53 14.48 29.01
C ALA A 9 11.64 15.49 29.30
N ALA A 10 12.76 15.04 29.91
CA ALA A 10 13.89 15.92 30.12
C ALA A 10 14.52 16.31 28.78
N GLU A 11 14.96 17.56 28.68
CA GLU A 11 15.59 18.09 27.46
C GLU A 11 16.82 17.26 27.05
N ILE A 12 17.61 16.85 28.05
CA ILE A 12 18.78 15.99 27.86
C ILE A 12 18.41 14.65 27.20
N ASP A 13 17.30 14.01 27.62
CA ASP A 13 16.87 12.73 27.06
C ASP A 13 16.41 12.87 25.60
N ARG A 14 15.86 14.02 25.24
CA ARG A 14 15.43 14.34 23.87
C ARG A 14 16.63 14.56 22.96
N VAL A 15 17.62 15.32 23.41
CA VAL A 15 18.87 15.55 22.65
C VAL A 15 19.59 14.22 22.45
N LEU A 16 19.77 13.44 23.52
CA LEU A 16 20.42 12.14 23.44
C LEU A 16 19.68 11.19 22.48
N GLY A 17 18.35 11.15 22.53
CA GLY A 17 17.56 10.31 21.63
C GLY A 17 17.76 10.65 20.15
N LEU A 18 17.90 11.94 19.82
CA LEU A 18 18.18 12.40 18.46
C LEU A 18 19.63 12.09 18.04
N GLU A 19 20.60 12.28 18.94
CA GLU A 19 22.03 11.95 18.68
C GLU A 19 22.24 10.45 18.47
N LEU A 20 21.47 9.61 19.16
CA LEU A 20 21.47 8.15 18.98
C LEU A 20 20.80 7.67 17.68
N GLY A 21 20.36 8.60 16.82
CA GLY A 21 19.86 8.30 15.48
C GLY A 21 18.33 8.27 15.37
N ALA A 22 17.58 8.76 16.36
CA ALA A 22 16.16 9.03 16.15
C ALA A 22 15.99 10.18 15.15
N ASP A 23 15.08 10.03 14.21
CA ASP A 23 14.67 11.14 13.37
C ASP A 23 13.82 12.13 14.19
N ASP A 24 12.89 11.64 15.01
CA ASP A 24 11.98 12.46 15.83
C ASP A 24 11.82 11.90 17.26
N TYR A 25 11.38 12.75 18.18
CA TYR A 25 11.25 12.43 19.59
C TYR A 25 9.96 13.04 20.16
N VAL A 26 9.06 12.20 20.67
CA VAL A 26 7.74 12.57 21.17
C VAL A 26 7.58 12.05 22.60
N THR A 27 7.26 12.97 23.51
CA THR A 27 7.04 12.66 24.92
C THR A 27 5.60 12.29 25.19
N LYS A 28 5.36 11.40 26.16
CA LYS A 28 4.01 11.09 26.68
C LYS A 28 3.65 12.08 27.82
N PRO A 29 2.38 12.51 27.92
CA PRO A 29 1.27 12.25 27.00
C PRO A 29 1.39 13.10 25.72
N PHE A 30 0.88 12.58 24.60
CA PHE A 30 0.85 13.27 23.32
C PHE A 30 -0.55 13.20 22.72
N ARG A 31 -0.84 14.13 21.82
CA ARG A 31 -2.05 14.09 21.01
C ARG A 31 -1.84 13.20 19.80
N PHE A 32 -2.80 12.32 19.52
CA PHE A 32 -2.68 11.39 18.39
C PHE A 32 -2.52 12.13 17.05
N GLU A 33 -3.20 13.26 16.88
CA GLU A 33 -3.10 14.09 15.67
C GLU A 33 -1.69 14.69 15.48
N GLU A 34 -1.01 15.02 16.58
CA GLU A 34 0.36 15.51 16.54
C GLU A 34 1.34 14.41 16.11
N LEU A 35 1.21 13.22 16.70
CA LEU A 35 2.02 12.07 16.31
C LEU A 35 1.82 11.75 14.82
N LEU A 36 0.56 11.73 14.36
CA LEU A 36 0.23 11.47 12.96
C LEU A 36 0.82 12.53 12.02
N ALA A 37 0.79 13.80 12.41
CA ALA A 37 1.40 14.88 11.64
C ALA A 37 2.92 14.72 11.53
N ARG A 38 3.59 14.32 12.62
CA ARG A 38 5.04 14.05 12.67
C ARG A 38 5.41 12.85 11.79
N VAL A 39 4.67 11.75 11.87
CA VAL A 39 4.84 10.58 10.99
C VAL A 39 4.76 11.01 9.51
N ARG A 40 3.70 11.73 9.14
CA ARG A 40 3.52 12.22 7.75
C ARG A 40 4.65 13.13 7.31
N ALA A 41 5.12 14.03 8.17
CA ALA A 41 6.23 14.93 7.87
C ALA A 41 7.53 14.17 7.58
N ARG A 42 7.81 13.11 8.34
CA ARG A 42 9.02 12.29 8.16
C ARG A 42 8.98 11.43 6.91
N LEU A 43 7.82 10.88 6.56
CA LEU A 43 7.63 10.12 5.31
C LEU A 43 7.79 11.01 4.07
N ARG A 44 7.50 12.31 4.15
CA ARG A 44 7.72 13.25 3.04
C ARG A 44 9.21 13.48 2.75
N ASN A 45 10.07 13.45 3.76
CA ASN A 45 11.49 13.79 3.62
C ASN A 45 12.39 12.61 3.21
N SER A 46 11.93 11.37 3.37
CA SER A 46 12.62 10.17 2.83
C SER A 46 12.29 9.97 1.33
N ASN A 47 12.70 10.92 0.49
CA ASN A 47 12.94 10.78 -0.96
C ASN A 47 11.90 10.10 -1.91
N LEU A 48 10.60 9.95 -1.57
CA LEU A 48 9.61 9.37 -2.51
C LEU A 48 8.29 10.14 -2.70
N TYR A 49 8.08 11.27 -2.02
CA TYR A 49 6.90 12.12 -2.23
C TYR A 49 7.30 13.52 -2.69
N LYS A 50 8.04 13.62 -3.80
CA LYS A 50 8.11 14.86 -4.59
C LYS A 50 6.69 15.20 -5.02
N GLY A 51 6.02 16.15 -4.36
CA GLY A 51 5.07 17.11 -4.94
C GLY A 51 3.96 16.62 -5.88
N GLN A 52 3.77 15.33 -6.07
CA GLN A 52 2.65 14.76 -6.79
C GLN A 52 1.55 14.66 -5.76
N GLN A 53 0.45 15.36 -6.02
CA GLN A 53 -0.83 14.91 -5.48
C GLN A 53 -0.91 13.39 -5.67
N PRO A 54 -1.40 12.62 -4.67
CA PRO A 54 -1.51 11.18 -4.81
C PRO A 54 -2.15 10.90 -6.16
N GLU A 55 -1.47 10.16 -7.01
CA GLU A 55 -1.91 9.92 -8.39
C GLU A 55 -3.30 9.32 -8.31
N MET A 56 -4.32 10.15 -8.59
CA MET A 56 -5.72 9.80 -8.33
C MET A 56 -6.23 8.81 -9.36
N VAL A 57 -5.43 8.54 -10.39
CA VAL A 57 -5.70 7.62 -11.47
C VAL A 57 -4.45 6.79 -11.73
N LEU A 58 -4.55 5.47 -11.62
CA LEU A 58 -3.49 4.55 -12.04
C LEU A 58 -3.79 4.06 -13.45
N ASN A 59 -2.79 4.06 -14.34
CA ASN A 59 -2.95 3.63 -15.72
C ASN A 59 -1.87 2.62 -16.12
N VAL A 60 -2.30 1.43 -16.56
CA VAL A 60 -1.42 0.40 -17.09
C VAL A 60 -2.07 -0.21 -18.33
N GLY A 61 -1.45 -0.03 -19.49
CA GLY A 61 -1.97 -0.53 -20.76
C GLY A 61 -3.33 0.09 -21.10
N ASN A 62 -4.37 -0.77 -21.20
CA ASN A 62 -5.75 -0.36 -21.41
C ASN A 62 -6.58 -0.28 -20.11
N ILE A 63 -5.95 -0.45 -18.94
CA ILE A 63 -6.62 -0.48 -17.64
C ILE A 63 -6.36 0.82 -16.90
N VAL A 64 -7.45 1.47 -16.49
CA VAL A 64 -7.43 2.74 -15.75
C VAL A 64 -8.20 2.56 -14.45
N LEU A 65 -7.58 2.83 -13.31
CA LEU A 65 -8.20 2.77 -11.99
C LEU A 65 -8.29 4.18 -11.40
N ASP A 66 -9.50 4.67 -11.15
CA ASP A 66 -9.75 5.94 -10.47
C ASP A 66 -9.92 5.69 -8.96
N LEU A 67 -9.00 6.25 -8.18
CA LEU A 67 -8.94 6.08 -6.73
C LEU A 67 -9.97 6.94 -5.99
N ARG A 68 -10.57 7.94 -6.63
CA ARG A 68 -11.60 8.78 -6.01
C ARG A 68 -12.98 8.15 -6.14
N THR A 69 -13.27 7.60 -7.31
CA THR A 69 -14.58 7.02 -7.63
C THR A 69 -14.66 5.54 -7.35
N HIS A 70 -13.53 4.90 -7.02
CA HIS A 70 -13.40 3.45 -6.86
C HIS A 70 -13.82 2.67 -8.12
N GLN A 71 -13.60 3.26 -9.30
CA GLN A 71 -13.96 2.67 -10.58
C GLN A 71 -12.74 2.18 -11.32
N ILE A 72 -12.85 1.02 -11.96
CA ILE A 72 -11.87 0.54 -12.92
C ILE A 72 -12.48 0.55 -14.32
N ARG A 73 -11.69 0.96 -15.30
CA ARG A 73 -12.06 0.96 -16.72
C ARG A 73 -11.07 0.11 -17.50
N VAL A 74 -11.60 -0.77 -18.34
CA VAL A 74 -10.81 -1.59 -19.26
C VAL A 74 -11.22 -1.21 -20.68
N GLY A 75 -10.34 -0.50 -21.39
CA GLY A 75 -10.66 0.14 -22.66
C GLY A 75 -11.79 1.16 -22.50
N ASN A 76 -12.97 0.85 -23.03
CA ASN A 76 -14.16 1.71 -22.96
C ASN A 76 -15.20 1.25 -21.94
N SER A 77 -14.98 0.12 -21.26
CA SER A 77 -15.95 -0.44 -20.33
C SER A 77 -15.57 -0.14 -18.88
N THR A 78 -16.48 0.48 -18.14
CA THR A 78 -16.35 0.66 -16.68
C THR A 78 -16.87 -0.59 -15.98
N ILE A 79 -16.12 -1.07 -14.98
CA ILE A 79 -16.41 -2.28 -14.24
C ILE A 79 -16.43 -1.95 -12.74
N GLU A 80 -17.42 -2.47 -12.04
CA GLU A 80 -17.50 -2.33 -10.60
C GLU A 80 -16.72 -3.44 -9.87
N LEU A 81 -15.91 -3.01 -8.90
CA LEU A 81 -15.16 -3.87 -8.02
C LEU A 81 -15.72 -3.75 -6.60
N SER A 82 -15.81 -4.87 -5.89
CA SER A 82 -15.95 -4.88 -4.44
C SER A 82 -14.71 -4.24 -3.80
N ALA A 83 -14.81 -3.85 -2.53
CA ALA A 83 -13.70 -3.20 -1.81
C ALA A 83 -12.39 -4.02 -1.86
N LYS A 84 -12.46 -5.35 -1.69
CA LYS A 84 -11.27 -6.22 -1.70
C LYS A 84 -10.72 -6.45 -3.12
N GLU A 85 -11.59 -6.59 -4.12
CA GLU A 85 -11.16 -6.64 -5.52
C GLU A 85 -10.47 -5.32 -5.92
N PHE A 86 -11.00 -4.18 -5.47
CA PHE A 86 -10.44 -2.86 -5.72
C PHE A 86 -9.04 -2.72 -5.12
N THR A 87 -8.87 -3.02 -3.83
CA THR A 87 -7.56 -2.96 -3.18
C THR A 87 -6.56 -3.92 -3.82
N LEU A 88 -6.99 -5.11 -4.24
CA LEU A 88 -6.13 -6.05 -4.94
C LEU A 88 -5.72 -5.52 -6.32
N ALA A 89 -6.65 -4.96 -7.09
CA ALA A 89 -6.37 -4.34 -8.39
C ALA A 89 -5.43 -3.13 -8.25
N GLU A 90 -5.67 -2.27 -7.26
CA GLU A 90 -4.78 -1.16 -6.93
C GLU A 90 -3.36 -1.66 -6.61
N THR A 91 -3.25 -2.69 -5.77
CA THR A 91 -1.95 -3.28 -5.39
C THR A 91 -1.19 -3.76 -6.64
N PHE A 92 -1.87 -4.42 -7.58
CA PHE A 92 -1.27 -4.84 -8.84
C PHE A 92 -0.87 -3.65 -9.73
N LEU A 93 -1.74 -2.66 -9.90
CA LEU A 93 -1.49 -1.49 -10.77
C LEU A 93 -0.41 -0.56 -10.23
N ARG A 94 -0.16 -0.56 -8.91
CA ARG A 94 0.99 0.11 -8.29
C ARG A 94 2.31 -0.63 -8.54
N HIS A 95 2.27 -1.92 -8.86
CA HIS A 95 3.45 -2.77 -9.07
C HIS A 95 3.42 -3.50 -10.43
N PRO A 96 3.26 -2.79 -11.56
CA PRO A 96 3.06 -3.41 -12.86
C PRO A 96 4.34 -4.14 -13.33
N GLY A 97 4.20 -5.40 -13.73
CA GLY A 97 5.30 -6.27 -14.14
C GLY A 97 6.11 -6.89 -13.00
N GLN A 98 5.84 -6.52 -11.74
CA GLN A 98 6.48 -7.13 -10.57
C GLN A 98 5.77 -8.42 -10.18
N ILE A 99 6.53 -9.40 -9.68
CA ILE A 99 5.96 -10.61 -9.07
C ILE A 99 5.66 -10.29 -7.61
N LEU A 100 4.40 -10.42 -7.22
CA LEU A 100 3.93 -10.30 -5.85
C LEU A 100 3.62 -11.70 -5.31
N SER A 101 4.24 -12.06 -4.19
CA SER A 101 3.98 -13.33 -3.52
C SER A 101 2.56 -13.36 -2.94
N ARG A 102 2.05 -14.56 -2.66
CA ARG A 102 0.73 -14.70 -2.00
C ARG A 102 0.71 -14.01 -0.66
N GLU A 103 1.77 -14.16 0.12
CA GLU A 103 1.91 -13.51 1.42
C GLU A 103 1.92 -11.98 1.28
N GLN A 104 2.62 -11.44 0.29
CA GLN A 104 2.60 -10.00 0.01
C GLN A 104 1.18 -9.52 -0.32
N LEU A 105 0.49 -10.20 -1.24
CA LEU A 105 -0.88 -9.84 -1.62
C LEU A 105 -1.85 -9.96 -0.44
N LEU A 106 -1.69 -11.00 0.38
CA LEU A 106 -2.48 -11.20 1.58
C LEU A 106 -2.30 -10.04 2.56
N ASN A 107 -1.05 -9.68 2.87
CA ASN A 107 -0.72 -8.61 3.79
C ASN A 107 -1.21 -7.24 3.29
N HIS A 108 -1.10 -6.94 2.00
CA HIS A 108 -1.53 -5.66 1.44
C HIS A 108 -3.06 -5.49 1.42
N VAL A 109 -3.82 -6.58 1.20
CA VAL A 109 -5.26 -6.50 0.95
C VAL A 109 -6.09 -6.91 2.18
N TRP A 110 -5.60 -7.84 2.99
CA TRP A 110 -6.29 -8.35 4.19
C TRP A 110 -5.60 -8.01 5.50
N GLY A 111 -4.29 -7.70 5.49
CA GLY A 111 -3.51 -7.41 6.69
C GLY A 111 -2.87 -8.67 7.31
N TYR A 112 -2.14 -8.45 8.41
CA TYR A 112 -1.29 -9.47 9.05
C TYR A 112 -2.06 -10.53 9.86
N ASP A 113 -3.35 -10.31 10.14
CA ASP A 113 -4.15 -11.20 10.98
C ASP A 113 -4.77 -12.38 10.20
N TYR A 114 -4.46 -12.50 8.91
CA TYR A 114 -5.05 -13.50 8.02
C TYR A 114 -4.12 -14.69 7.82
N ASP A 115 -4.69 -15.90 7.82
CA ASP A 115 -3.94 -17.14 7.64
C ASP A 115 -3.24 -17.20 6.27
N PRO A 116 -1.88 -17.26 6.22
CA PRO A 116 -1.12 -17.42 4.97
C PRO A 116 -1.46 -18.69 4.18
N GLY A 117 -2.04 -19.70 4.82
CA GLY A 117 -2.55 -20.92 4.18
C GLY A 117 -3.86 -20.74 3.43
N SER A 118 -4.52 -19.58 3.54
CA SER A 118 -5.80 -19.32 2.88
C SER A 118 -5.65 -19.16 1.36
N ASN A 119 -6.53 -19.82 0.62
CA ASN A 119 -6.65 -19.66 -0.84
C ASN A 119 -7.39 -18.37 -1.27
N ILE A 120 -7.68 -17.47 -0.33
CA ILE A 120 -8.48 -16.25 -0.61
C ILE A 120 -7.83 -15.37 -1.68
N VAL A 121 -6.51 -15.29 -1.71
CA VAL A 121 -5.77 -14.57 -2.76
C VAL A 121 -6.07 -15.17 -4.14
N ASP A 122 -6.03 -16.49 -4.26
CA ASP A 122 -6.28 -17.19 -5.52
C ASP A 122 -7.73 -16.97 -6.00
N VAL A 123 -8.69 -16.97 -5.07
CA VAL A 123 -10.12 -16.70 -5.34
C VAL A 123 -10.31 -15.29 -5.91
N TYR A 124 -9.76 -14.26 -5.25
CA TYR A 124 -9.90 -12.87 -5.68
C TYR A 124 -9.12 -12.55 -6.96
N VAL A 125 -7.97 -13.19 -7.17
CA VAL A 125 -7.28 -13.15 -8.48
C VAL A 125 -8.17 -13.74 -9.57
N GLY A 126 -8.87 -14.84 -9.29
CA GLY A 126 -9.84 -15.44 -10.19
C GLY A 126 -10.98 -14.47 -10.56
N TYR A 127 -11.52 -13.75 -9.58
CA TYR A 127 -12.55 -12.72 -9.83
C TYR A 127 -12.03 -11.56 -10.68
N LEU A 128 -10.84 -11.04 -10.36
CA LEU A 128 -10.23 -9.98 -11.15
C LEU A 128 -9.97 -10.42 -12.59
N ARG A 129 -9.46 -11.63 -12.83
CA ARG A 129 -9.28 -12.15 -14.21
C ARG A 129 -10.59 -12.23 -14.99
N LYS A 130 -11.69 -12.65 -14.34
CA LYS A 130 -13.01 -12.69 -14.99
C LYS A 130 -13.51 -11.29 -15.36
N LYS A 131 -13.23 -10.29 -14.53
CA LYS A 131 -13.67 -8.91 -14.73
C LYS A 131 -12.77 -8.15 -15.71
N LEU A 132 -11.46 -8.23 -15.55
CA LEU A 132 -10.47 -7.42 -16.27
C LEU A 132 -9.94 -8.08 -17.55
N GLY A 133 -10.16 -9.39 -17.71
CA GLY A 133 -9.60 -10.21 -18.78
C GLY A 133 -8.57 -11.21 -18.26
N GLY A 134 -8.58 -12.43 -18.79
CA GLY A 134 -7.77 -13.54 -18.26
C GLY A 134 -6.26 -13.30 -18.28
N ASP A 135 -5.78 -12.49 -19.23
CA ASP A 135 -4.35 -12.30 -19.50
C ASP A 135 -3.71 -11.15 -18.71
N CYS A 136 -4.49 -10.33 -17.99
CA CYS A 136 -3.95 -9.17 -17.27
C CYS A 136 -3.15 -9.56 -16.02
N ILE A 137 -3.48 -10.70 -15.40
CA ILE A 137 -2.75 -11.23 -14.24
C ILE A 137 -2.21 -12.60 -14.60
N GLU A 138 -0.90 -12.76 -14.55
CA GLU A 138 -0.19 -14.01 -14.79
C GLU A 138 0.12 -14.73 -13.48
N THR A 139 -0.02 -16.05 -13.46
CA THR A 139 0.47 -16.88 -12.35
C THR A 139 1.92 -17.25 -12.62
N VAL A 140 2.83 -16.85 -11.74
CA VAL A 140 4.23 -17.30 -11.76
C VAL A 140 4.36 -18.44 -10.75
N ARG A 141 4.41 -19.67 -11.25
CA ARG A 141 4.40 -20.89 -10.42
C ARG A 141 5.52 -20.84 -9.37
N GLY A 142 5.17 -21.16 -8.12
CA GLY A 142 6.08 -21.12 -6.97
C GLY A 142 6.40 -19.73 -6.43
N MET A 143 6.08 -18.64 -7.15
CA MET A 143 6.49 -17.29 -6.78
C MET A 143 5.31 -16.36 -6.45
N GLY A 144 4.18 -16.50 -7.14
CA GLY A 144 2.99 -15.67 -6.90
C GLY A 144 2.31 -15.20 -8.19
N TYR A 145 1.95 -13.92 -8.24
CA TYR A 145 1.20 -13.31 -9.33
C TYR A 145 1.88 -12.07 -9.86
N ARG A 146 1.70 -11.80 -11.15
CA ARG A 146 2.24 -10.61 -11.82
C ARG A 146 1.17 -9.97 -12.67
N PHE A 147 1.02 -8.65 -12.56
CA PHE A 147 0.21 -7.90 -13.51
C PHE A 147 1.00 -7.66 -14.79
N ARG A 148 0.45 -8.06 -15.95
CA ARG A 148 1.06 -7.84 -17.27
C ARG A 148 0.71 -6.42 -17.75
N LYS A 149 1.70 -5.75 -18.34
CA LYS A 149 1.55 -4.42 -18.94
C LYS A 149 0.85 -4.51 -20.29
#